data_AF-A0A933VJM5-F1
#
_entry.id   AF-A0A933VJM5-F1
#
_cell.length_a   1.000
_cell.length_b   1.000
_cell.length_c   1.000
_cell.angle_alpha   90.00
_cell.angle_beta   90.00
_cell.angle_gamma   90.00
#
_symmetry.space_group_name_H-M   'P 1'
#
loop_
_entity.id
_entity.type
_entity.pdbx_description
1 polymer ?
#
loop_
_entity_poly.entity_id
_entity_poly.type
_entity_poly.pdbx_seq_one_letter_code
_entity_poly.pdbx_strand_id
1 'polypeptide(L)'
;MIISPTISTSTDPYLHDLTHLIAAHGIAAYESDVARFVVRQRSLGHDGSLTDLLADRDASAIARERAFGTLVGQLARGPARTLHLVGTAA
;
A
#
# COMPACT_ATOMS: atom_id res chain seq x y z
N MET A 1 6.57 21.26 -16.90
CA MET A 1 5.84 20.03 -17.29
C MET A 1 6.05 19.01 -16.18
N ILE A 2 5.12 18.91 -15.24
CA ILE A 2 5.23 17.96 -14.11
C ILE A 2 4.46 16.71 -14.53
N ILE A 3 5.20 15.70 -14.98
CA ILE A 3 4.65 14.37 -15.23
C ILE A 3 4.43 13.74 -13.86
N SER A 4 3.22 13.81 -13.33
CA SER A 4 2.85 13.03 -12.16
C SER A 4 2.74 11.57 -12.62
N PRO A 5 3.60 10.64 -12.18
CA PRO A 5 3.36 9.24 -12.47
C PRO A 5 2.08 8.85 -11.71
N THR A 6 0.97 8.76 -12.43
CA THR A 6 -0.21 8.04 -11.97
C THR A 6 0.18 6.57 -11.96
N ILE A 7 0.78 6.12 -10.86
CA ILE A 7 1.01 4.71 -10.61
C ILE A 7 -0.38 4.15 -10.32
N SER A 8 -1.04 3.64 -11.35
CA SER A 8 -2.23 2.82 -11.19
C SER A 8 -1.82 1.51 -10.53
N THR A 9 -1.75 1.53 -9.20
CA THR A 9 -1.54 0.35 -8.34
C THR A 9 -2.70 -0.66 -8.40
N SER A 10 -3.76 -0.35 -9.16
CA SER A 10 -4.83 -1.30 -9.50
C SER A 10 -4.37 -2.50 -10.33
N THR A 11 -3.11 -2.52 -10.83
CA THR A 11 -2.62 -3.58 -11.74
C THR A 11 -1.14 -3.91 -11.57
N ASP A 12 -0.59 -3.95 -10.34
CA ASP A 12 0.75 -4.51 -10.13
C ASP A 12 0.62 -6.03 -9.87
N PRO A 13 0.87 -6.91 -10.86
CA PRO A 13 0.71 -8.35 -10.71
C PRO A 13 1.63 -8.91 -9.61
N TYR A 14 2.79 -8.30 -9.39
CA TYR A 14 3.68 -8.71 -8.33
C TYR A 14 3.10 -8.42 -6.94
N LEU A 15 2.43 -7.27 -6.74
CA LEU A 15 1.76 -6.98 -5.46
C LEU A 15 0.55 -7.89 -5.22
N HIS A 16 -0.15 -8.26 -6.29
CA HIS A 16 -1.25 -9.23 -6.21
C HIS A 16 -0.73 -10.60 -5.76
N ASP A 17 0.31 -11.11 -6.42
CA ASP A 17 0.94 -12.38 -6.08
C ASP A 17 1.52 -12.37 -4.66
N LEU A 18 2.22 -11.29 -4.29
CA LEU A 18 2.78 -11.14 -2.94
C LEU A 18 1.68 -11.13 -1.87
N THR A 19 0.52 -10.53 -2.14
CA THR A 19 -0.63 -10.57 -1.23
C THR A 19 -1.13 -12.00 -1.04
N HIS A 20 -1.25 -12.77 -2.12
CA HIS A 20 -1.65 -14.18 -2.06
C HIS A 20 -0.63 -15.03 -1.30
N LEU A 21 0.66 -14.82 -1.54
CA LEU A 21 1.75 -15.55 -0.89
C LEU A 21 1.81 -15.25 0.62
N ILE A 22 1.68 -13.98 1.01
CA ILE A 22 1.61 -13.58 2.43
C ILE A 22 0.37 -14.19 3.10
N ALA A 23 -0.78 -14.22 2.42
CA ALA A 23 -1.98 -14.86 2.97
C ALA A 23 -1.81 -16.38 3.16
N ALA A 24 -1.03 -17.03 2.30
CA ALA A 24 -0.82 -18.47 2.34
C ALA A 24 0.28 -18.91 3.32
N HIS A 25 1.36 -18.14 3.46
CA HIS A 25 2.55 -18.54 4.21
C HIS A 25 2.96 -17.58 5.33
N GLY A 26 2.19 -16.51 5.53
CA GLY A 26 2.46 -15.48 6.52
C GLY A 26 3.52 -14.47 6.06
N ILE A 27 3.51 -13.30 6.68
CA ILE A 27 4.38 -12.18 6.26
C ILE A 27 5.87 -12.43 6.57
N ALA A 28 6.18 -13.22 7.59
CA ALA A 28 7.55 -13.54 8.00
C ALA A 28 8.30 -14.35 6.93
N ALA A 29 7.61 -15.10 6.07
CA ALA A 29 8.23 -15.82 4.97
C ALA A 29 8.74 -14.88 3.85
N TYR A 30 8.26 -13.63 3.80
CA TYR A 30 8.51 -12.67 2.73
C TYR A 30 9.08 -11.35 3.23
N GLU A 31 9.81 -11.34 4.36
CA GLU A 31 10.32 -10.11 4.97
C GLU A 31 11.16 -9.24 4.03
N SER A 32 11.96 -9.87 3.16
CA SER A 32 12.79 -9.13 2.20
C SER A 32 11.96 -8.38 1.17
N ASP A 33 10.89 -9.00 0.68
CA ASP A 33 9.98 -8.39 -0.30
C ASP A 33 9.13 -7.29 0.36
N VAL A 34 8.68 -7.51 1.59
CA VAL A 34 7.98 -6.49 2.40
C VAL A 34 8.89 -5.29 2.67
N ALA A 35 10.17 -5.52 3.01
CA ALA A 35 11.12 -4.43 3.23
C ALA A 35 11.37 -3.62 1.95
N ARG A 36 11.50 -4.28 0.78
CA ARG A 36 11.62 -3.60 -0.51
C ARG A 36 10.36 -2.79 -0.83
N PHE A 37 9.18 -3.35 -0.54
CA PHE A 37 7.92 -2.66 -0.72
C PHE A 37 7.85 -1.40 0.16
N VAL A 38 8.19 -1.51 1.45
CA VAL A 38 8.29 -0.36 2.37
C VAL A 38 9.21 0.72 1.80
N VAL A 39 10.44 0.37 1.41
CA VAL A 39 11.40 1.33 0.83
C VAL A 39 10.81 2.01 -0.41
N ARG A 40 10.15 1.25 -1.30
CA ARG A 40 9.48 1.82 -2.47
C ARG A 40 8.38 2.79 -2.07
N GLN A 41 7.51 2.43 -1.12
CA GLN A 41 6.42 3.31 -0.66
C GLN A 41 6.96 4.62 -0.06
N ARG A 42 8.00 4.54 0.79
CA ARG A 42 8.68 5.73 1.31
C ARG A 42 9.25 6.62 0.21
N SER A 43 9.91 6.03 -0.79
CA SER A 43 10.45 6.78 -1.94
C SER A 43 9.37 7.50 -2.77
N LEU A 44 8.13 7.02 -2.73
CA LEU A 44 6.96 7.63 -3.35
C LEU A 44 6.26 8.66 -2.46
N GLY A 45 6.78 8.92 -1.26
CA GLY A 45 6.22 9.84 -0.27
C GLY A 45 5.12 9.23 0.61
N HIS A 46 4.93 7.91 0.58
CA HIS A 46 4.00 7.21 1.46
C HIS A 46 4.68 6.83 2.79
N ASP A 47 4.95 7.84 3.61
CA ASP A 47 5.47 7.72 4.97
C ASP A 47 4.35 7.91 6.00
N GLY A 48 3.74 6.80 6.41
CA GLY A 48 2.66 6.82 7.41
C GLY A 48 2.69 5.60 8.32
N SER A 49 1.78 5.58 9.29
CA SER A 49 1.72 4.57 10.35
C SER A 49 1.64 3.12 9.84
N LEU A 50 1.04 2.88 8.67
CA LEU A 50 1.01 1.55 8.05
C LEU A 50 2.38 1.14 7.52
N THR A 51 3.12 2.06 6.89
CA THR A 51 4.48 1.83 6.40
C THR A 51 5.45 1.60 7.55
N ASP A 52 5.27 2.33 8.66
CA ASP A 52 6.07 2.15 9.87
C ASP A 52 5.78 0.83 10.56
N LEU A 53 4.51 0.45 10.67
CA LEU A 53 4.11 -0.85 11.22
C LEU A 53 4.64 -2.02 10.38
N LEU A 54 4.75 -1.88 9.06
CA LEU A 54 5.38 -2.89 8.20
C LEU A 54 6.89 -2.99 8.40
N ALA A 55 7.54 -1.87 8.69
CA ALA A 55 8.97 -1.77 8.93
C ALA A 55 9.39 -2.28 10.32
N ASP A 56 8.48 -2.24 11.30
CA ASP A 56 8.67 -2.79 12.64
C ASP A 56 8.65 -4.32 12.60
N ARG A 57 9.80 -4.94 12.85
CA ARG A 57 9.93 -6.41 12.88
C ARG A 57 9.48 -7.03 14.20
N ASP A 58 9.46 -6.24 15.27
CA ASP A 58 9.03 -6.70 16.60
C ASP A 58 7.50 -6.67 16.74
N ALA A 59 6.82 -5.95 15.83
CA ALA A 59 5.37 -5.98 15.73
C ALA A 59 4.83 -7.38 15.39
N SER A 60 3.64 -7.69 15.92
CA SER A 60 2.93 -8.94 15.65
C SER A 60 2.76 -9.19 14.14
N ALA A 61 3.07 -10.41 13.69
CA ALA A 61 2.91 -10.81 12.29
C ALA A 61 1.51 -10.51 11.74
N ILE A 62 0.45 -10.79 12.52
CA ILE A 62 -0.94 -10.51 12.13
C ILE A 62 -1.17 -9.01 11.91
N ALA A 63 -0.62 -8.16 12.79
CA ALA A 63 -0.76 -6.71 12.65
C ALA A 63 -0.07 -6.21 11.37
N ARG A 64 1.12 -6.73 11.09
CA ARG A 64 1.88 -6.42 9.87
C ARG A 64 1.14 -6.91 8.61
N GLU A 65 0.56 -8.10 8.63
CA GLU A 65 -0.28 -8.63 7.52
C GLU A 65 -1.50 -7.75 7.25
N ARG A 66 -2.20 -7.33 8.32
CA ARG A 66 -3.34 -6.41 8.20
C ARG A 66 -2.93 -5.05 7.67
N ALA A 67 -1.78 -4.53 8.11
CA ALA A 67 -1.21 -3.28 7.61
C ALA A 67 -0.88 -3.40 6.11
N PHE A 68 -0.27 -4.51 5.70
CA PHE A 68 0.07 -4.79 4.30
C PHE A 68 -1.19 -4.77 3.41
N GLY A 69 -2.19 -5.57 3.77
CA GLY A 69 -3.45 -5.63 3.02
C GLY A 69 -4.18 -4.28 2.99
N THR A 70 -4.11 -3.51 4.07
CA THR A 70 -4.72 -2.17 4.12
C THR A 70 -4.01 -1.20 3.17
N LEU A 71 -2.68 -1.18 3.18
CA LEU A 71 -1.90 -0.30 2.31
C LEU A 71 -2.10 -0.65 0.84
N VAL A 72 -2.05 -1.94 0.48
CA VAL A 72 -2.34 -2.41 -0.88
C VAL A 72 -3.77 -2.04 -1.31
N GLY A 73 -4.75 -2.20 -0.41
CA GLY A 73 -6.14 -1.80 -0.68
C GLY A 73 -6.35 -0.28 -0.81
N GLN A 74 -5.52 0.55 -0.16
CA GLN A 74 -5.53 2.01 -0.36
C GLN A 74 -4.92 2.38 -1.71
N LEU A 75 -3.79 1.77 -2.05
CA LEU A 75 -3.11 1.95 -3.33
C LEU A 75 -4.02 1.52 -4.50
N ALA A 76 -4.72 0.39 -4.39
CA ALA A 76 -5.63 -0.08 -5.44
C ALA A 76 -6.84 0.85 -5.66
N ARG A 77 -7.29 1.55 -4.61
CA ARG A 77 -8.44 2.48 -4.68
C ARG A 77 -8.09 3.85 -5.25
N GLY A 78 -6.80 4.17 -5.40
CA GLY A 78 -6.34 5.48 -5.86
C GLY A 78 -6.76 6.63 -4.92
N PRO A 79 -6.31 7.87 -5.18
CA PRO A 79 -6.88 9.02 -4.50
C PRO A 79 -8.37 9.06 -4.83
N ALA A 80 -9.21 8.91 -3.80
CA ALA A 80 -10.64 9.11 -3.94
C ALA A 80 -10.83 10.45 -4.66
N ARG A 81 -11.37 10.41 -5.88
CA ARG A 81 -11.74 11.61 -6.64
C ARG A 81 -12.75 12.33 -5.75
N THR A 82 -12.30 13.33 -5.00
CA THR A 82 -13.17 14.27 -4.28
C THR A 82 -14.02 14.94 -5.34
N LEU A 83 -15.19 14.35 -5.61
CA LEU A 83 -16.25 14.98 -6.37
C LEU A 83 -16.73 16.14 -5.50
N HIS A 84 -16.09 17.28 -5.71
CA HIS A 84 -16.55 18.58 -5.28
C HIS A 84 -17.83 18.88 -6.08
N LEU A 85 -18.93 18.23 -5.69
CA LEU A 85 -20.28 18.64 -6.07
C LEU A 85 -20.57 19.92 -5.30
N VAL A 86 -20.00 21.02 -5.79
CA VAL A 86 -20.50 22.36 -5.48
C VAL A 86 -21.90 22.41 -6.02
N GLY A 87 -22.85 22.53 -5.09
CA GLY A 87 -24.20 22.92 -5.44
C GLY A 87 -24.15 24.24 -6.19
N THR A 88 -24.44 24.18 -7.49
CA THR A 88 -25.00 25.34 -8.18
C THR A 88 -26.50 25.32 -7.89
N ALA A 89 -26.84 25.93 -6.76
CA ALA A 89 -28.13 26.57 -6.63
C ALA A 89 -28.15 27.75 -7.61
N ALA A 90 -29.13 27.76 -8.52
CA ALA A 90 -29.64 28.93 -9.21
C ALA A 90 -31.12 28.69 -9.47
#